data_AF-F0ZVD4-F1
#
_entry.id   AF-F0ZVD4-F1
#
_cell.length_a   1.000
_cell.length_b   1.000
_cell.length_c   1.000
_cell.angle_alpha   90.00
_cell.angle_beta   90.00
_cell.angle_gamma   90.00
#
_symmetry.space_group_name_H-M   'P 1'
#
loop_
_entity.id
_entity.type
_entity.pdbx_description
1 polymer ?
#
loop_
_entity_poly.entity_id
_entity_poly.type
_entity_poly.pdbx_seq_one_letter_code
_entity_poly.pdbx_strand_id
1 'polypeptide(L)'
;MLRSKILPQVLNQAVSNSDTKGVLLMKDDGSLIACSEESPSSHNISKIVAAITANIWTAYNRNSDLQYQLIDCETQKLREYLEEPLNSVEQI
;
A
#
# COMPACT_ATOMS: atom_id res chain seq x y z
N MET A 1 4.91 -18.43 21.08
CA MET A 1 4.84 -16.98 20.80
C MET A 1 5.38 -16.71 19.41
N LEU A 2 4.75 -15.81 18.65
CA LEU A 2 5.19 -15.42 17.31
C LEU A 2 6.53 -14.67 17.41
N ARG A 3 7.52 -15.00 16.57
CA ARG A 3 8.83 -14.33 16.57
C ARG A 3 8.75 -13.01 15.80
N SER A 4 8.61 -11.90 16.52
CA SER A 4 8.45 -10.55 15.93
C SER A 4 9.55 -10.15 14.95
N LYS A 5 10.79 -10.63 15.16
CA LYS A 5 11.93 -10.34 14.26
C LYS A 5 11.83 -11.00 12.88
N ILE A 6 11.07 -12.10 12.76
CA ILE A 6 10.93 -12.84 11.50
C ILE A 6 9.87 -12.21 10.60
N LEU A 7 8.86 -11.54 11.18
CA LEU A 7 7.76 -10.96 10.40
C LEU A 7 8.23 -9.97 9.33
N PRO A 8 9.04 -8.94 9.63
CA PRO A 8 9.52 -8.02 8.60
C PRO A 8 10.33 -8.73 7.50
N GLN A 9 11.09 -9.77 7.86
CA GLN A 9 11.88 -10.55 6.88
C GLN A 9 10.98 -11.33 5.91
N VAL A 10 9.88 -11.89 6.41
CA VAL A 10 8.89 -12.58 5.56
C VAL A 10 8.16 -11.57 4.67
N LEU A 11 7.72 -10.43 5.23
CA LEU A 11 7.07 -9.37 4.44
C LEU A 11 7.99 -8.82 3.34
N ASN A 12 9.29 -8.73 3.61
CA ASN A 12 10.29 -8.26 2.66
C ASN A 12 10.44 -9.16 1.43
N GLN A 13 10.00 -10.43 1.49
CA GLN A 13 10.03 -11.31 0.33
C GLN A 13 9.02 -10.89 -0.76
N ALA A 14 7.89 -10.29 -0.35
CA ALA A 14 6.92 -9.75 -1.30
C ALA A 14 7.40 -8.43 -1.94
N VAL A 15 8.16 -7.62 -1.18
CA VAL A 15 8.76 -6.37 -1.68
C VAL A 15 9.94 -6.66 -2.64
N SER A 16 10.85 -7.57 -2.28
CA SER A 16 12.11 -7.75 -3.01
C SER A 16 11.97 -8.33 -4.42
N ASN A 17 10.85 -9.00 -4.71
CA ASN A 17 10.63 -9.72 -5.97
C ASN A 17 9.51 -9.11 -6.84
N SER A 18 9.06 -7.89 -6.54
CA SER A 18 7.97 -7.24 -7.29
C SER A 18 8.10 -5.71 -7.29
N ASP A 19 7.25 -5.03 -8.06
CA ASP A 19 7.16 -3.56 -8.07
C ASP A 19 6.42 -2.99 -6.83
N THR A 20 6.23 -3.80 -5.79
CA THR A 20 5.50 -3.43 -4.58
C THR A 20 6.37 -2.53 -3.70
N LYS A 21 5.89 -1.31 -3.43
CA LYS A 21 6.63 -0.33 -2.61
C LYS A 21 6.65 -0.63 -1.12
N GLY A 22 5.66 -1.37 -0.62
CA GLY A 22 5.64 -1.78 0.77
C GLY A 22 4.50 -2.74 1.09
N VAL A 23 4.70 -3.51 2.15
CA VAL A 23 3.76 -4.51 2.66
C VAL A 23 3.60 -4.28 4.15
N LEU A 24 2.34 -4.18 4.58
CA LEU A 24 1.97 -3.86 5.95
C LEU A 24 1.12 -5.00 6.53
N LEU A 25 1.43 -5.39 7.76
CA LEU A 25 0.60 -6.25 8.58
C LEU A 25 0.05 -5.41 9.73
N MET A 26 -1.27 -5.31 9.82
CA MET A 26 -1.97 -4.46 10.78
C MET A 26 -3.18 -5.19 11.36
N LYS A 27 -3.70 -4.64 12.46
CA LYS A 27 -5.00 -5.01 13.02
C LYS A 27 -6.14 -4.29 12.31
N ASP A 28 -7.36 -4.72 12.62
CA ASP A 28 -8.62 -4.12 12.17
C ASP A 28 -8.81 -2.66 12.64
N ASP A 29 -8.21 -2.29 13.77
CA ASP A 29 -8.18 -0.91 14.29
C ASP A 29 -7.13 0.00 13.61
N GLY A 30 -6.33 -0.53 12.67
CA GLY A 30 -5.26 0.19 11.99
C GLY A 30 -3.92 0.22 12.74
N SER A 31 -3.81 -0.46 13.89
CA SER A 31 -2.55 -0.61 14.61
C SER A 31 -1.58 -1.50 13.83
N LEU A 32 -0.41 -0.94 13.49
CA LEU A 32 0.62 -1.64 12.74
C LEU A 32 1.34 -2.71 13.61
N ILE A 33 1.42 -3.94 13.12
CA ILE A 33 2.13 -5.06 13.75
C ILE A 33 3.54 -5.18 13.17
N ALA A 34 3.67 -5.12 11.84
CA ALA A 34 4.94 -5.18 11.11
C ALA A 34 4.80 -4.51 9.74
N CYS A 35 5.90 -4.00 9.21
CA CYS A 35 5.96 -3.45 7.86
C CYS A 35 7.30 -3.80 7.19
N SER A 36 7.30 -3.82 5.87
CA SER A 36 8.49 -3.85 5.03
C SER A 36 8.26 -2.89 3.86
N GLU A 37 9.23 -2.03 3.58
CA GLU A 37 9.17 -1.01 2.54
C GLU A 37 10.43 -1.12 1.67
N GLU A 38 10.31 -0.87 0.36
CA GLU A 38 11.43 -0.93 -0.59
C GLU A 38 12.50 0.11 -0.27
N SER A 39 12.05 1.33 0.03
CA SER A 39 12.89 2.40 0.56
C SER A 39 12.40 2.70 1.98
N PRO A 40 13.30 2.83 2.98
CA PRO A 40 12.91 3.25 4.32
C PRO A 40 12.41 4.69 4.26
N SER A 41 11.13 4.84 3.88
CA SER A 41 10.42 6.08 3.99
C SER A 41 10.19 6.35 5.48
N SER A 42 9.95 7.62 5.85
CA SER A 42 9.76 7.97 7.25
C SER A 42 8.74 7.03 7.91
N HIS A 43 9.09 6.40 9.04
CA HIS A 43 8.26 5.42 9.78
C HIS A 43 6.80 5.85 10.04
N ASN A 44 6.47 7.13 9.81
CA ASN A 44 5.13 7.68 9.94
C ASN A 44 4.20 7.33 8.77
N ILE A 45 4.71 7.17 7.54
CA ILE A 45 3.86 6.93 6.36
C ILE A 45 3.13 5.59 6.50
N SER A 46 3.84 4.51 6.84
CA SER A 46 3.24 3.20 7.08
C SER A 46 2.10 3.23 8.12
N LYS A 47 2.26 4.00 9.20
CA LYS A 47 1.22 4.13 10.24
C LYS A 47 -0.01 4.85 9.72
N ILE A 48 0.19 5.90 8.92
CA ILE A 48 -0.90 6.67 8.32
C ILE A 48 -1.66 5.79 7.31
N VAL A 49 -0.95 5.09 6.42
CA VAL A 49 -1.54 4.18 5.43
C VAL A 49 -2.33 3.07 6.11
N ALA A 50 -1.81 2.48 7.19
CA ALA A 50 -2.51 1.46 7.95
C ALA A 50 -3.83 1.97 8.55
N ALA A 51 -3.80 3.15 9.19
CA ALA A 51 -5.00 3.76 9.76
C ALA A 51 -6.07 4.10 8.70
N ILE A 52 -5.65 4.65 7.56
CA ILE A 52 -6.57 4.95 6.44
C ILE A 52 -7.20 3.67 5.90
N THR A 53 -6.38 2.65 5.64
CA THR A 53 -6.84 1.38 5.07
C THR A 53 -7.80 0.66 6.02
N ALA A 54 -7.53 0.67 7.32
CA ALA A 54 -8.42 0.10 8.34
C ALA A 54 -9.79 0.80 8.38
N ASN A 55 -9.82 2.13 8.26
CA ASN A 55 -11.06 2.90 8.19
C ASN A 55 -11.85 2.57 6.92
N ILE A 56 -11.18 2.48 5.77
CA ILE A 56 -11.81 2.11 4.50
C ILE A 56 -12.38 0.69 4.60
N TRP A 57 -11.58 -0.28 5.05
CA TRP A 57 -12.02 -1.67 5.25
C TRP A 57 -13.27 -1.75 6.13
N THR A 58 -13.22 -1.10 7.30
CA THR A 58 -14.33 -1.10 8.26
C THR A 58 -15.61 -0.48 7.68
N ALA A 59 -15.49 0.52 6.80
CA ALA A 59 -16.65 1.11 6.14
C ALA A 59 -17.38 0.10 5.23
N TYR A 60 -16.64 -0.74 4.50
CA TYR A 60 -17.21 -1.74 3.57
C TYR A 60 -17.57 -3.07 4.25
N ASN A 61 -16.82 -3.48 5.28
CA ASN A 61 -17.05 -4.75 5.98
C ASN A 61 -18.29 -4.74 6.90
N ARG A 62 -18.88 -3.56 7.20
CA ARG A 62 -20.05 -3.46 8.09
C ARG A 62 -21.28 -4.25 7.62
N ASN A 63 -21.44 -4.43 6.31
CA ASN A 63 -22.65 -4.98 5.70
C ASN A 63 -22.39 -6.21 4.81
N SER A 64 -21.15 -6.68 4.74
CA SER A 64 -20.73 -7.78 3.89
C SER A 64 -19.57 -8.54 4.54
N ASP A 65 -19.47 -9.84 4.31
CA ASP A 65 -18.32 -10.65 4.73
C ASP A 65 -17.16 -10.39 3.76
N LEU A 66 -16.52 -9.23 3.91
CA LEU A 66 -15.53 -8.72 2.98
C LEU A 66 -14.25 -9.56 3.07
N GLN A 67 -13.94 -10.29 2.01
CA GLN A 67 -12.75 -11.15 1.94
C GLN A 67 -11.52 -10.42 1.41
N TYR A 68 -11.71 -9.46 0.49
CA TYR A 68 -10.61 -8.76 -0.17
C TYR A 68 -11.05 -7.39 -0.69
N GLN A 69 -10.10 -6.45 -0.73
CA GLN A 69 -10.31 -5.09 -1.21
C GLN A 69 -9.13 -4.65 -2.09
N LEU A 70 -9.45 -4.19 -3.30
CA LEU A 70 -8.53 -3.51 -4.21
C LEU A 70 -8.90 -2.03 -4.26
N ILE A 71 -7.90 -1.16 -4.12
CA ILE A 71 -8.07 0.29 -4.19
C ILE A 71 -7.16 0.80 -5.30
N ASP A 72 -7.75 1.29 -6.38
CA ASP A 72 -7.02 1.95 -7.44
C ASP A 72 -6.95 3.45 -7.16
N CYS A 73 -5.75 4.02 -7.25
CA CYS A 73 -5.46 5.40 -6.92
C CYS A 73 -4.70 6.04 -8.08
N GLU A 74 -5.13 7.22 -8.53
CA GLU A 74 -4.36 7.99 -9.49
C GLU A 74 -2.99 8.34 -8.92
N THR A 75 -1.93 7.92 -9.60
CA THR A 75 -0.57 8.31 -9.27
C THR A 75 -0.19 9.48 -10.15
N GLN A 76 0.10 10.64 -9.56
CA GLN A 76 0.40 11.88 -10.28
C GLN A 76 1.55 11.72 -11.32
N LYS A 77 2.54 10.86 -11.03
CA LYS A 77 3.61 10.49 -11.99
C LYS A 77 3.13 9.72 -13.22
N LEU A 78 2.07 8.93 -13.11
CA LEU A 78 1.49 8.17 -14.21
C LEU A 78 0.72 9.11 -15.15
N ARG A 79 0.10 10.15 -14.58
CA ARG A 79 -0.50 11.24 -15.34
C ARG A 79 0.54 12.06 -16.10
N GLU A 80 1.64 12.44 -15.45
CA GLU A 80 2.78 13.12 -16.11
C GLU A 80 3.38 12.26 -17.25
N TYR A 81 3.58 10.96 -17.01
CA TYR A 81 4.14 10.03 -18.02
C TYR A 81 3.22 9.78 -19.23
N LEU A 82 1.90 9.86 -19.05
CA LEU A 82 0.93 9.67 -20.12
C LEU A 82 0.57 10.98 -20.85
N GLU A 83 0.59 12.12 -20.16
CA GLU A 83 0.29 13.44 -20.76
C GLU A 83 1.46 14.00 -21.61
N GLU A 84 2.73 13.71 -21.28
CA GLU A 84 3.89 14.09 -22.14
C GLU A 84 3.78 13.57 -23.59
N PRO A 85 3.57 12.26 -23.84
CA PRO A 85 3.46 11.75 -25.20
C PRO A 85 2.15 12.17 -25.89
N LEU A 86 1.04 12.35 -25.18
CA LEU A 86 -0.23 12.80 -25.79
C LEU A 86 -0.13 14.23 -26.35
N ASN A 87 0.52 15.15 -25.63
CA ASN A 87 0.75 16.52 -26.11
C ASN A 87 1.66 16.60 -27.35
N SER A 88 2.54 15.60 -27.54
CA SER A 88 3.42 15.53 -28.72
C SER A 88 2.70 15.04 -29.98
N VAL A 89 1.56 14.36 -29.84
CA VAL A 89 0.76 13.82 -30.96
C VAL A 89 -0.30 14.84 -31.43
N GLU A 90 -0.81 15.70 -30.54
CA GLU A 90 -1.79 16.75 -30.90
C GLU A 90 -1.18 17.97 -31.62
N GLN A 91 0.15 18.03 -31.78
CA GLN A 91 0.85 19.11 -32.52
C GLN A 91 1.11 18.81 -34.00
N ILE A 92 0.48 17.78 -34.58
CA ILE A 92 0.52 17.45 -36.02
C ILE A 92 -0.84 17.69 -36.68
#